data_AF-A0A8H3IAD7-F1
#
_entry.id   AF-A0A8H3IAD7-F1
#
_cell.length_a   1.000
_cell.length_b   1.000
_cell.length_c   1.000
_cell.angle_alpha   90.00
_cell.angle_beta   90.00
_cell.angle_gamma   90.00
#
_symmetry.space_group_name_H-M   'P 1'
#
loop_
_entity.id
_entity.type
_entity.pdbx_description
1 polymer ?
#
loop_
_entity_poly.entity_id
_entity_poly.type
_entity_poly.pdbx_seq_one_letter_code
_entity_poly.pdbx_strand_id
1 'polypeptide(L)'
;MAREASGYQDIEWFLMQHCMSNHRQIEARDAQILDQLLAIPFNYLPSIAAHSGPFLPQDPDAVRSFVAFVEAQRKEILPIAVCPPSPGEPQEDFEGFKDLLRACRQELSSSRNRSYAAWEEHFINSMVHCIEKKFVKMAVENNVYLAKLAEQAERYEEMVECMKNVASADQELSVEERNLLSVAYKNVIGARRASWRIVTSIEQKEESKGNESQVGLIKEYRQKIEAELAKICEDILEVLDEHLIKSAQSGESKVFYHKMKGDYHRYLAEFALGDKRKISADKSLEAYKAATEVATTDLAPTHPIRLGLALNFSVFYYEILNSPDQACHLAKQAFDDAIAELDTLSEESYKDSTLIMQLLRDNLTLWTSSEAEPSGGESGAATTETKEAGDAASSAAPAESEKAAE
;
A
#
# COMPACT_ATOMS: atom_id res chain seq x y z
N MET A 1 -43.10 28.05 -6.59
CA MET A 1 -42.57 27.64 -5.28
C MET A 1 -43.55 26.73 -4.55
N ALA A 2 -43.87 25.55 -5.09
CA ALA A 2 -44.76 24.58 -4.44
C ALA A 2 -44.58 23.14 -4.97
N ARG A 3 -43.35 22.74 -5.33
CA ARG A 3 -43.07 21.39 -5.88
C ARG A 3 -41.75 20.72 -5.42
N GLU A 4 -41.12 21.18 -4.34
CA GLU A 4 -39.87 20.57 -3.82
C GLU A 4 -40.00 19.90 -2.44
N ALA A 5 -41.20 19.85 -1.85
CA ALA A 5 -41.37 19.34 -0.48
C ALA A 5 -41.76 17.84 -0.37
N SER A 6 -41.82 17.08 -1.47
CA SER A 6 -42.32 15.68 -1.43
C SER A 6 -41.24 14.60 -1.55
N GLY A 7 -39.95 14.94 -1.59
CA GLY A 7 -38.86 13.96 -1.70
C GLY A 7 -38.28 13.48 -0.36
N TYR A 8 -38.51 14.22 0.72
CA TYR A 8 -37.89 13.96 2.03
C TYR A 8 -38.79 13.18 3.02
N GLN A 9 -40.10 13.12 2.76
CA GLN A 9 -41.02 12.35 3.61
C GLN A 9 -40.92 10.83 3.38
N ASP A 10 -40.41 10.39 2.24
CA ASP A 10 -40.18 8.96 1.98
C ASP A 10 -38.95 8.43 2.72
N ILE A 11 -37.94 9.27 3.01
CA ILE A 11 -36.76 8.86 3.78
C ILE A 11 -37.12 8.68 5.26
N GLU A 12 -37.93 9.58 5.83
CA GLU A 12 -38.42 9.48 7.21
C GLU A 12 -39.28 8.22 7.42
N TRP A 13 -40.17 7.88 6.48
CA TRP A 13 -41.01 6.69 6.59
C TRP A 13 -40.22 5.39 6.33
N PHE A 14 -39.26 5.41 5.40
CA PHE A 14 -38.39 4.28 5.10
C PHE A 14 -37.45 3.96 6.26
N LEU A 15 -36.85 4.98 6.89
CA LEU A 15 -36.02 4.82 8.10
C LEU A 15 -36.82 4.26 9.28
N MET A 16 -38.08 4.68 9.45
CA MET A 16 -38.93 4.27 10.57
C MET A 16 -39.44 2.82 10.46
N GLN A 17 -39.79 2.34 9.26
CA GLN A 17 -40.19 0.94 9.04
C GLN A 17 -39.01 -0.04 9.07
N HIS A 18 -37.81 0.36 8.60
CA HIS A 18 -36.64 -0.52 8.56
C HIS A 18 -35.89 -0.66 9.89
N CYS A 19 -35.95 0.34 10.77
CA CYS A 19 -35.39 0.24 12.14
C CYS A 19 -36.08 -0.84 13.00
N MET A 20 -37.30 -1.27 12.65
CA MET A 20 -38.03 -2.29 13.41
C MET A 20 -37.72 -3.74 13.02
N SER A 21 -36.88 -3.98 12.01
CA SER A 21 -36.64 -5.34 11.48
C SER A 21 -35.16 -5.72 11.43
N ASN A 22 -34.78 -6.66 12.30
CA ASN A 22 -33.60 -7.54 12.28
C ASN A 22 -32.30 -7.09 13.00
N HIS A 23 -32.08 -7.80 14.11
CA HIS A 23 -31.00 -7.71 15.10
C HIS A 23 -29.59 -8.17 14.65
N ARG A 24 -29.31 -8.34 13.35
CA ARG A 24 -28.08 -9.03 12.86
C ARG A 24 -27.26 -8.30 11.78
N GLN A 25 -27.56 -7.05 11.45
CA GLN A 25 -26.87 -6.31 10.37
C GLN A 25 -26.34 -4.92 10.80
N ILE A 26 -25.94 -4.78 12.07
CA ILE A 26 -25.73 -3.47 12.72
C ILE A 26 -24.40 -2.80 12.32
N GLU A 27 -23.33 -3.57 12.04
CA GLU A 27 -21.97 -3.01 11.87
C GLU A 27 -21.81 -2.07 10.66
N ALA A 28 -22.46 -2.36 9.53
CA ALA A 28 -22.40 -1.50 8.34
C ALA A 28 -23.44 -0.35 8.38
N ARG A 29 -24.55 -0.54 9.10
CA ARG A 29 -25.67 0.41 9.17
C ARG A 29 -25.44 1.53 10.18
N ASP A 30 -24.74 1.25 11.28
CA ASP A 30 -24.39 2.24 12.31
C ASP A 30 -23.51 3.36 11.76
N ALA A 31 -22.54 3.01 10.90
CA ALA A 31 -21.66 4.00 10.26
C ALA A 31 -22.43 4.95 9.33
N GLN A 32 -23.46 4.46 8.62
CA GLN A 32 -24.26 5.25 7.69
C GLN A 32 -25.23 6.19 8.41
N ILE A 33 -25.80 5.73 9.54
CA ILE A 33 -26.65 6.55 10.42
C ILE A 33 -25.82 7.64 11.11
N LEU A 34 -24.60 7.33 11.55
CA LEU A 34 -23.70 8.31 12.16
C LEU A 34 -23.16 9.33 11.15
N ASP A 35 -22.86 8.93 9.92
CA ASP A 35 -22.45 9.85 8.86
C ASP A 35 -23.61 10.79 8.48
N GLN A 36 -24.85 10.28 8.48
CA GLN A 36 -26.05 11.12 8.37
C GLN A 36 -26.26 12.03 9.59
N LEU A 37 -26.06 11.56 10.82
CA LEU A 37 -26.15 12.39 12.04
C LEU A 37 -25.10 13.50 12.10
N LEU A 38 -23.90 13.25 11.57
CA LEU A 38 -22.84 14.25 11.42
C LEU A 38 -23.12 15.23 10.25
N ALA A 39 -23.97 14.84 9.29
CA ALA A 39 -24.36 15.63 8.12
C ALA A 39 -25.71 16.37 8.24
N ILE A 40 -26.58 16.01 9.19
CA ILE A 40 -27.91 16.62 9.37
C ILE A 40 -27.78 18.05 9.92
N PRO A 41 -28.36 19.08 9.26
CA PRO A 41 -28.54 20.39 9.85
C PRO A 41 -29.38 20.29 11.13
N PHE A 42 -28.87 20.85 12.24
CA PHE A 42 -29.24 20.55 13.63
C PHE A 42 -30.70 20.82 14.05
N ASN A 43 -31.55 21.35 13.18
CA ASN A 43 -32.93 21.70 13.51
C ASN A 43 -33.86 20.47 13.58
N TYR A 44 -33.39 19.28 13.19
CA TYR A 44 -34.21 18.07 13.02
C TYR A 44 -33.96 16.94 14.04
N LEU A 45 -32.86 17.01 14.81
CA LEU A 45 -32.52 16.04 15.88
C LEU A 45 -33.61 15.84 16.96
N PRO A 46 -34.33 16.89 17.41
CA PRO A 46 -35.43 16.74 18.36
C PRO A 46 -36.62 15.93 17.80
N SER A 47 -36.82 15.94 16.48
CA SER A 47 -37.91 15.22 15.81
C SER A 47 -37.61 13.71 15.71
N ILE A 48 -36.33 13.36 15.53
CA ILE A 48 -35.83 11.97 15.44
C ILE A 48 -35.92 11.25 16.80
N ALA A 49 -35.65 11.96 17.90
CA ALA A 49 -35.76 11.43 19.25
C ALA A 49 -37.22 11.21 19.71
N ALA A 50 -38.19 11.90 19.10
CA ALA A 50 -39.61 11.76 19.44
C ALA A 50 -40.31 10.57 18.77
N HIS A 51 -39.73 9.99 17.71
CA HIS A 51 -40.35 8.94 16.89
C HIS A 51 -39.64 7.58 16.94
N SER A 52 -38.58 7.46 17.73
CA SER A 52 -37.85 6.22 17.93
C SER A 52 -38.55 5.37 19.00
N GLY A 53 -38.88 4.13 18.63
CA GLY A 53 -39.57 3.16 19.49
C GLY A 53 -38.82 2.76 20.77
N PRO A 54 -39.15 1.62 21.41
CA PRO A 54 -39.05 1.39 22.86
C PRO A 54 -37.64 1.31 23.48
N PHE A 55 -36.59 1.71 22.76
CA PHE A 55 -35.19 1.64 23.16
C PHE A 55 -34.53 2.99 23.47
N LEU A 56 -35.23 4.12 23.30
CA LEU A 56 -34.85 5.40 23.90
C LEU A 56 -35.62 5.62 25.21
N PRO A 57 -35.05 6.34 26.20
CA PRO A 57 -35.77 6.71 27.40
C PRO A 57 -37.05 7.45 27.00
N GLN A 58 -38.22 6.94 27.40
CA GLN A 58 -39.48 7.68 27.23
C GLN A 58 -39.56 8.91 28.14
N ASP A 59 -38.53 9.12 28.96
CA ASP A 59 -38.32 10.30 29.78
C ASP A 59 -37.65 11.43 28.95
N PRO A 60 -38.37 12.52 28.65
CA PRO A 60 -37.86 13.65 27.87
C PRO A 60 -36.65 14.34 28.50
N ASP A 61 -36.44 14.21 29.82
CA ASP A 61 -35.33 14.83 30.52
C ASP A 61 -34.05 13.99 30.44
N ALA A 62 -34.18 12.66 30.36
CA ALA A 62 -33.07 11.76 30.04
C ALA A 62 -32.60 11.94 28.59
N VAL A 63 -33.53 12.07 27.64
CA VAL A 63 -33.21 12.38 26.23
C VAL A 63 -32.52 13.74 26.12
N ARG A 64 -33.00 14.78 26.82
CA ARG A 64 -32.34 16.10 26.84
C ARG A 64 -30.95 16.06 27.48
N SER A 65 -30.77 15.31 28.56
CA SER A 65 -29.47 15.15 29.21
C SER A 65 -28.48 14.43 28.30
N PHE A 66 -28.93 13.41 27.56
CA PHE A 66 -28.13 12.70 26.57
C PHE A 66 -27.77 13.57 25.37
N VAL A 67 -28.72 14.34 24.83
CA VAL A 67 -28.45 15.30 23.75
C VAL A 67 -27.46 16.39 24.21
N ALA A 68 -27.63 16.94 25.40
CA ALA A 68 -26.69 17.92 25.98
C ALA A 68 -25.30 17.33 26.20
N PHE A 69 -25.22 16.06 26.60
CA PHE A 69 -23.96 15.33 26.73
C PHE A 69 -23.27 15.17 25.37
N VAL A 70 -23.99 14.69 24.34
CA VAL A 70 -23.46 14.56 22.97
C VAL A 70 -23.03 15.93 22.41
N GLU A 71 -23.77 17.00 22.69
CA GLU A 71 -23.42 18.38 22.31
C GLU A 71 -22.15 18.90 23.02
N ALA A 72 -21.98 18.59 24.31
CA ALA A 72 -20.79 18.98 25.06
C ALA A 72 -19.54 18.27 24.52
N GLN A 73 -19.63 16.96 24.29
CA GLN A 73 -18.55 16.16 23.70
C GLN A 73 -18.23 16.59 22.28
N ARG A 74 -19.25 16.95 21.47
CA ARG A 74 -19.05 17.52 20.14
C ARG A 74 -18.30 18.85 20.18
N LYS A 75 -18.56 19.74 21.15
CA LYS A 75 -17.82 21.02 21.27
C LYS A 75 -16.34 20.84 21.59
N GLU A 76 -15.97 19.76 22.25
CA GLU A 76 -14.58 19.43 22.56
C GLU A 76 -13.90 18.66 21.42
N ILE A 77 -14.61 17.74 20.75
CA ILE A 77 -14.06 16.85 19.72
C ILE A 77 -14.05 17.49 18.32
N LEU A 78 -15.08 18.28 17.97
CA LEU A 78 -15.22 18.85 16.62
C LEU A 78 -14.09 19.81 16.22
N PRO A 79 -13.54 20.67 17.10
CA PRO A 79 -12.38 21.50 16.76
C PRO A 79 -11.13 20.67 16.42
N ILE A 80 -10.93 19.55 17.11
CA ILE A 80 -9.79 18.63 16.92
C ILE A 80 -9.97 17.81 15.63
N ALA A 81 -11.21 17.42 15.31
CA ALA A 81 -11.53 16.70 14.07
C ALA A 81 -11.52 17.58 12.81
N VAL A 82 -11.71 18.90 12.95
CA VAL A 82 -11.77 19.86 11.83
C VAL A 82 -10.42 20.55 11.56
N CYS A 83 -9.53 20.65 12.55
CA CYS A 83 -8.16 21.11 12.40
C CYS A 83 -7.17 20.00 12.77
N PRO A 84 -6.79 19.10 11.84
CA PRO A 84 -5.66 18.22 12.08
C PRO A 84 -4.36 19.05 12.22
N PRO A 85 -3.35 18.56 12.97
CA PRO A 85 -2.10 19.27 13.17
C PRO A 85 -1.38 19.52 11.85
N SER A 86 -0.59 20.59 11.83
CA SER A 86 0.16 21.01 10.65
C SER A 86 1.23 19.95 10.31
N PRO A 87 1.63 19.77 9.03
CA PRO A 87 2.70 18.83 8.70
C PRO A 87 3.99 19.21 9.45
N GLY A 88 4.41 18.39 10.42
CA GLY A 88 5.61 18.62 11.24
C GLY A 88 5.37 18.82 12.75
N GLU A 89 4.12 18.89 13.22
CA GLU A 89 3.82 18.83 14.66
C GLU A 89 3.82 17.37 15.16
N PRO A 90 4.24 17.11 16.41
CA PRO A 90 4.43 15.75 16.91
C PRO A 90 3.13 14.93 16.85
N GLN A 91 3.24 13.63 16.59
CA GLN A 91 2.17 12.62 16.76
C GLN A 91 1.52 12.60 18.17
N GLU A 92 1.99 13.42 19.11
CA GLU A 92 1.43 13.61 20.45
C GLU A 92 -0.05 14.02 20.43
N ASP A 93 -0.52 14.73 19.40
CA ASP A 93 -1.95 15.10 19.29
C ASP A 93 -2.85 13.91 18.95
N PHE A 94 -2.33 12.88 18.28
CA PHE A 94 -3.09 11.66 17.96
C PHE A 94 -3.28 10.78 19.18
N GLU A 95 -2.23 10.59 20.00
CA GLU A 95 -2.40 9.90 21.28
C GLU A 95 -3.14 10.75 22.30
N GLY A 96 -2.97 12.07 22.30
CA GLY A 96 -3.77 12.99 23.12
C GLY A 96 -5.27 12.93 22.78
N PHE A 97 -5.62 12.81 21.50
CA PHE A 97 -7.01 12.64 21.07
C PHE A 97 -7.55 11.25 21.41
N LYS A 98 -6.77 10.17 21.21
CA LYS A 98 -7.17 8.83 21.66
C LYS A 98 -7.29 8.74 23.18
N ASP A 99 -6.45 9.45 23.92
CA ASP A 99 -6.51 9.56 25.37
C ASP A 99 -7.74 10.37 25.79
N LEU A 100 -8.11 11.42 25.05
CA LEU A 100 -9.37 12.14 25.24
C LEU A 100 -10.57 11.22 25.00
N LEU A 101 -10.58 10.43 23.91
CA LEU A 101 -11.64 9.46 23.63
C LEU A 101 -11.69 8.35 24.70
N ARG A 102 -10.54 7.86 25.18
CA ARG A 102 -10.46 6.90 26.31
C ARG A 102 -10.91 7.52 27.63
N ALA A 103 -10.59 8.78 27.88
CA ALA A 103 -11.00 9.52 29.08
C ALA A 103 -12.52 9.76 29.05
N CYS A 104 -13.08 10.14 27.90
CA CYS A 104 -14.52 10.24 27.69
C CYS A 104 -15.19 8.88 27.94
N ARG A 105 -14.63 7.79 27.39
CA ARG A 105 -15.09 6.41 27.67
C ARG A 105 -15.04 6.06 29.16
N GLN A 106 -14.00 6.50 29.89
CA GLN A 106 -13.86 6.24 31.33
C GLN A 106 -14.83 7.07 32.18
N GLU A 107 -14.93 8.39 31.96
CA GLU A 107 -15.83 9.28 32.71
C GLU A 107 -17.31 8.86 32.54
N LEU A 108 -17.67 8.37 31.35
CA LEU A 108 -19.00 7.85 31.04
C LEU A 108 -19.31 6.54 31.77
N SER A 109 -18.33 5.65 31.91
CA SER A 109 -18.51 4.40 32.67
C SER A 109 -18.82 4.66 34.16
N SER A 110 -18.42 5.82 34.68
CA SER A 110 -18.63 6.25 36.07
C SER A 110 -19.95 6.98 36.34
N SER A 111 -20.62 7.60 35.35
CA SER A 111 -21.90 8.32 35.54
C SER A 111 -23.12 7.38 35.50
N ARG A 112 -23.20 6.49 36.49
CA ARG A 112 -24.17 5.40 36.52
C ARG A 112 -25.62 5.85 36.83
N ASN A 113 -26.53 5.70 35.86
CA ASN A 113 -27.95 5.47 36.12
C ASN A 113 -28.38 4.13 35.45
N ARG A 114 -28.74 3.13 36.27
CA ARG A 114 -28.72 1.69 35.88
C ARG A 114 -29.76 1.24 34.83
N SER A 115 -30.66 2.12 34.36
CA SER A 115 -31.77 1.70 33.48
C SER A 115 -31.45 1.74 31.98
N TYR A 116 -30.41 2.48 31.56
CA TYR A 116 -30.10 2.73 30.14
C TYR A 116 -28.62 2.46 29.78
N ALA A 117 -27.83 2.02 30.76
CA ALA A 117 -26.37 1.91 30.66
C ALA A 117 -25.87 1.07 29.48
N ALA A 118 -26.55 -0.03 29.13
CA ALA A 118 -26.12 -0.89 28.02
C ALA A 118 -26.36 -0.27 26.63
N TRP A 119 -27.42 0.54 26.49
CA TRP A 119 -27.72 1.24 25.24
C TRP A 119 -26.83 2.48 25.08
N GLU A 120 -26.61 3.23 26.16
CA GLU A 120 -25.69 4.36 26.18
C GLU A 120 -24.25 3.91 25.87
N GLU A 121 -23.79 2.82 26.49
CA GLU A 121 -22.46 2.24 26.23
C GLU A 121 -22.32 1.77 24.77
N HIS A 122 -23.32 1.10 24.20
CA HIS A 122 -23.28 0.68 22.80
C HIS A 122 -23.28 1.87 21.83
N PHE A 123 -24.18 2.83 22.01
CA PHE A 123 -24.26 4.01 21.13
C PHE A 123 -22.95 4.83 21.18
N ILE A 124 -22.40 5.04 22.37
CA ILE A 124 -21.14 5.76 22.54
C ILE A 124 -19.98 4.99 21.90
N ASN A 125 -19.90 3.68 22.08
CA ASN A 125 -18.87 2.86 21.42
C ASN A 125 -19.00 2.92 19.89
N SER A 126 -20.22 2.89 19.34
CA SER A 126 -20.46 3.08 17.90
C SER A 126 -20.06 4.49 17.43
N MET A 127 -20.34 5.53 18.20
CA MET A 127 -19.93 6.90 17.87
C MET A 127 -18.41 7.06 17.88
N VAL A 128 -17.74 6.60 18.94
CA VAL A 128 -16.27 6.65 19.07
C VAL A 128 -15.63 5.89 17.92
N HIS A 129 -16.10 4.68 17.62
CA HIS A 129 -15.60 3.89 16.49
C HIS A 129 -15.77 4.61 15.14
N CYS A 130 -16.91 5.27 14.92
CA CYS A 130 -17.15 6.03 13.69
C CYS A 130 -16.25 7.27 13.58
N ILE A 131 -16.01 7.98 14.68
CA ILE A 131 -15.10 9.13 14.73
C ILE A 131 -13.66 8.68 14.48
N GLU A 132 -13.22 7.60 15.13
CA GLU A 132 -11.90 6.98 14.90
C GLU A 132 -11.73 6.61 13.42
N LYS A 133 -12.72 5.93 12.83
CA LYS A 133 -12.70 5.53 11.43
C LYS A 133 -12.61 6.73 10.48
N LYS A 134 -13.35 7.81 10.76
CA LYS A 134 -13.34 9.04 9.96
C LYS A 134 -11.99 9.75 10.06
N PHE A 135 -11.40 9.79 11.25
CA PHE A 135 -10.09 10.41 11.45
C PHE A 135 -8.98 9.62 10.76
N VAL A 136 -8.97 8.28 10.87
CA VAL A 136 -8.03 7.42 10.13
C VAL A 136 -8.16 7.65 8.63
N LYS A 137 -9.39 7.69 8.10
CA LYS A 137 -9.63 7.96 6.68
C LYS A 137 -9.05 9.32 6.25
N MET A 138 -9.30 10.39 7.00
CA MET A 138 -8.73 11.71 6.70
C MET A 138 -7.19 11.72 6.77
N ALA A 139 -6.61 11.02 7.74
CA ALA A 139 -5.16 10.92 7.87
C ALA A 139 -4.54 10.18 6.67
N VAL A 140 -5.17 9.10 6.19
CA VAL A 140 -4.76 8.39 4.97
C VAL A 140 -4.84 9.32 3.75
N GLU A 141 -5.98 9.99 3.54
CA GLU A 141 -6.18 10.92 2.42
C GLU A 141 -5.12 12.05 2.42
N ASN A 142 -4.80 12.61 3.59
CA ASN A 142 -3.76 13.63 3.72
C ASN A 142 -2.36 13.08 3.36
N ASN A 143 -2.00 11.88 3.84
CA ASN A 143 -0.72 11.27 3.50
C ASN A 143 -0.61 10.94 2.01
N VAL A 144 -1.69 10.46 1.37
CA VAL A 144 -1.73 10.21 -0.08
C VAL A 144 -1.53 11.52 -0.86
N TYR A 145 -2.19 12.60 -0.45
CA TYR A 145 -1.99 13.91 -1.07
C TYR A 145 -0.55 14.41 -0.92
N LEU A 146 0.05 14.28 0.27
CA LEU A 146 1.45 14.63 0.50
C LEU A 146 2.41 13.76 -0.32
N ALA A 147 2.13 12.46 -0.47
CA ALA A 147 2.93 11.56 -1.31
C ALA A 147 2.92 12.00 -2.78
N LYS A 148 1.76 12.42 -3.32
CA LYS A 148 1.65 12.97 -4.68
C LYS A 148 2.44 14.28 -4.84
N LEU A 149 2.43 15.15 -3.84
CA LEU A 149 3.26 16.37 -3.86
C LEU A 149 4.76 16.03 -3.79
N ALA A 150 5.14 15.07 -2.96
CA ALA A 150 6.51 14.61 -2.84
C ALA A 150 7.03 13.96 -4.14
N GLU A 151 6.18 13.20 -4.84
CA GLU A 151 6.48 12.65 -6.17
C GLU A 151 6.78 13.76 -7.18
N GLN A 152 5.92 14.78 -7.28
CA GLN A 152 6.14 15.93 -8.18
C GLN A 152 7.38 16.75 -7.84
N ALA A 153 7.78 16.74 -6.56
CA ALA A 153 8.99 17.40 -6.08
C ALA A 153 10.24 16.49 -6.13
N GLU A 154 10.11 15.25 -6.61
CA GLU A 154 11.16 14.22 -6.63
C GLU A 154 11.77 13.94 -5.25
N ARG A 155 11.02 14.18 -4.16
CA ARG A 155 11.44 13.91 -2.77
C ARG A 155 10.97 12.52 -2.34
N TYR A 156 11.54 11.49 -2.96
CA TYR A 156 11.08 10.11 -2.81
C TYR A 156 11.25 9.55 -1.38
N GLU A 157 12.22 10.02 -0.60
CA GLU A 157 12.36 9.64 0.81
C GLU A 157 11.16 10.08 1.65
N GLU A 158 10.64 11.29 1.45
CA GLU A 158 9.41 11.76 2.13
C GLU A 158 8.17 11.04 1.59
N MET A 159 8.16 10.74 0.29
CA MET A 159 7.09 9.96 -0.33
C MET A 159 6.99 8.58 0.33
N VAL A 160 8.13 7.93 0.62
CA VAL A 160 8.18 6.67 1.38
C VAL A 160 7.57 6.84 2.77
N GLU A 161 7.96 7.88 3.53
CA GLU A 161 7.40 8.13 4.86
C GLU A 161 5.87 8.31 4.84
N CYS A 162 5.35 9.07 3.88
CA CYS A 162 3.90 9.25 3.72
C CYS A 162 3.21 7.92 3.41
N MET A 163 3.74 7.14 2.47
CA MET A 163 3.13 5.87 2.07
C MET A 163 3.24 4.78 3.13
N LYS A 164 4.24 4.84 4.03
CA LYS A 164 4.29 4.00 5.23
C LYS A 164 3.15 4.30 6.19
N ASN A 165 2.82 5.56 6.41
CA ASN A 165 1.68 5.95 7.25
C ASN A 165 0.36 5.45 6.64
N VAL A 166 0.22 5.50 5.32
CA VAL A 166 -0.93 4.94 4.59
C VAL A 166 -1.01 3.42 4.79
N ALA A 167 0.11 2.70 4.63
CA ALA A 167 0.16 1.25 4.85
C ALA A 167 -0.17 0.84 6.29
N SER A 168 0.25 1.65 7.27
CA SER A 168 0.04 1.41 8.71
C SER A 168 -1.44 1.55 9.14
N ALA A 169 -2.33 1.98 8.25
CA ALA A 169 -3.77 2.01 8.51
C ALA A 169 -4.44 0.62 8.44
N ASP A 170 -3.69 -0.43 8.08
CA ASP A 170 -4.15 -1.83 7.97
C ASP A 170 -5.39 -2.01 7.07
N GLN A 171 -5.52 -1.13 6.08
CA GLN A 171 -6.55 -1.19 5.04
C GLN A 171 -5.95 -1.69 3.73
N GLU A 172 -6.75 -2.33 2.88
CA GLU A 172 -6.31 -2.73 1.55
C GLU A 172 -6.05 -1.47 0.72
N LEU A 173 -4.83 -1.32 0.19
CA LEU A 173 -4.49 -0.19 -0.65
C LEU A 173 -5.20 -0.30 -2.00
N SER A 174 -5.76 0.82 -2.44
CA SER A 174 -6.21 1.01 -3.81
C SER A 174 -5.06 0.83 -4.81
N VAL A 175 -5.42 0.67 -6.08
CA VAL A 175 -4.43 0.54 -7.17
C VAL A 175 -3.50 1.76 -7.21
N GLU A 176 -4.05 2.97 -7.07
CA GLU A 176 -3.27 4.21 -7.07
C GLU A 176 -2.31 4.28 -5.87
N GLU A 177 -2.79 4.01 -4.65
CA GLU A 177 -1.95 4.02 -3.45
C GLU A 177 -0.84 2.97 -3.51
N ARG A 178 -1.15 1.78 -4.02
CA ARG A 178 -0.17 0.71 -4.23
C ARG A 178 0.90 1.13 -5.23
N ASN A 179 0.51 1.81 -6.31
CA ASN A 179 1.44 2.34 -7.29
C ASN A 179 2.35 3.41 -6.68
N LEU A 180 1.79 4.37 -5.94
CA LEU A 180 2.57 5.42 -5.24
C LEU A 180 3.61 4.81 -4.31
N LEU A 181 3.22 3.84 -3.47
CA LEU A 181 4.15 3.12 -2.60
C LEU A 181 5.31 2.49 -3.39
N SER A 182 4.99 1.82 -4.51
CA SER A 182 5.99 1.16 -5.33
C SER A 182 6.95 2.14 -6.02
N VAL A 183 6.44 3.26 -6.52
CA VAL A 183 7.22 4.33 -7.15
C VAL A 183 8.17 4.96 -6.13
N ALA A 184 7.68 5.23 -4.92
CA ALA A 184 8.47 5.81 -3.83
C ALA A 184 9.70 4.94 -3.52
N TYR A 185 9.48 3.68 -3.15
CA TYR A 185 10.57 2.79 -2.76
C TYR A 185 11.48 2.42 -3.94
N LYS A 186 10.94 2.31 -5.16
CA LYS A 186 11.72 2.03 -6.38
C LYS A 186 12.75 3.13 -6.66
N ASN A 187 12.36 4.39 -6.55
CA ASN A 187 13.28 5.50 -6.80
C ASN A 187 14.38 5.56 -5.73
N VAL A 188 14.02 5.41 -4.46
CA VAL A 188 14.98 5.42 -3.35
C VAL A 188 15.98 4.25 -3.49
N ILE A 189 15.50 3.02 -3.72
CA ILE A 189 16.39 1.85 -3.85
C ILE A 189 17.22 1.89 -5.14
N GLY A 190 16.65 2.37 -6.26
CA GLY A 190 17.33 2.47 -7.55
C GLY A 190 18.55 3.39 -7.47
N ALA A 191 18.40 4.57 -6.88
CA ALA A 191 19.50 5.51 -6.68
C ALA A 191 20.63 4.92 -5.80
N ARG A 192 20.26 4.18 -4.74
CA ARG A 192 21.25 3.51 -3.88
C ARG A 192 21.94 2.35 -4.60
N ARG A 193 21.21 1.49 -5.31
CA ARG A 193 21.77 0.37 -6.11
C ARG A 193 22.74 0.87 -7.18
N ALA A 194 22.39 1.94 -7.90
CA ALA A 194 23.29 2.55 -8.88
C ALA A 194 24.60 3.03 -8.23
N SER A 195 24.49 3.72 -7.08
CA SER A 195 25.66 4.16 -6.31
C SER A 195 26.55 2.99 -5.88
N TRP A 196 25.95 1.90 -5.39
CA TRP A 196 26.66 0.69 -5.00
C TRP A 196 27.41 0.04 -6.17
N ARG A 197 26.77 -0.09 -7.34
CA ARG A 197 27.40 -0.66 -8.54
C ARG A 197 28.61 0.15 -9.00
N ILE A 198 28.50 1.48 -9.02
CA ILE A 198 29.59 2.38 -9.39
C ILE A 198 30.78 2.18 -8.45
N VAL A 199 30.53 2.21 -7.14
CA VAL A 199 31.59 2.07 -6.13
C VAL A 199 32.24 0.68 -6.19
N THR A 200 31.46 -0.37 -6.40
CA THR A 200 31.97 -1.74 -6.59
C THR A 200 32.86 -1.85 -7.84
N SER A 201 32.48 -1.21 -8.95
CA SER A 201 33.32 -1.16 -10.16
C SER A 201 34.64 -0.40 -9.93
N ILE A 202 34.60 0.70 -9.16
CA ILE A 202 35.80 1.47 -8.80
C ILE A 202 36.71 0.63 -7.90
N GLU A 203 36.15 -0.08 -6.92
CA GLU A 203 36.91 -0.99 -6.03
C GLU A 203 37.69 -2.02 -6.85
N GLN A 204 37.02 -2.72 -7.78
CA GLN A 204 37.66 -3.73 -8.63
C GLN A 204 38.79 -3.14 -9.49
N LYS A 205 38.58 -1.94 -10.06
CA LYS A 205 39.59 -1.25 -10.87
C LYS A 205 40.80 -0.86 -10.04
N GLU A 206 40.62 -0.36 -8.82
CA GLU A 206 41.74 0.02 -7.94
C GLU A 206 42.45 -1.20 -7.37
N GLU A 207 41.74 -2.29 -7.10
CA GLU A 207 42.31 -3.57 -6.67
C GLU A 207 43.23 -4.14 -7.76
N SER A 208 42.84 -4.06 -9.03
CA SER A 208 43.67 -4.50 -10.16
C SER A 208 44.98 -3.69 -10.35
N LYS A 209 45.05 -2.46 -9.80
CA LYS A 209 46.25 -1.60 -9.85
C LYS A 209 47.19 -1.82 -8.66
N GLY A 210 46.78 -2.59 -7.64
CA GLY A 210 47.57 -2.81 -6.43
C GLY A 210 47.56 -1.63 -5.44
N ASN A 211 46.57 -0.72 -5.53
CA ASN A 211 46.46 0.44 -4.66
C ASN A 211 45.80 0.10 -3.30
N GLU A 212 46.45 -0.73 -2.49
CA GLU A 212 45.86 -1.34 -1.28
C GLU A 212 45.25 -0.32 -0.29
N SER A 213 45.89 0.85 -0.11
CA SER A 213 45.39 1.90 0.79
C SER A 213 44.07 2.49 0.31
N GLN A 214 43.97 2.81 -0.98
CA GLN A 214 42.75 3.35 -1.59
C GLN A 214 41.65 2.30 -1.62
N VAL A 215 41.98 1.03 -1.89
CA VAL A 215 41.03 -0.09 -1.84
C VAL A 215 40.41 -0.22 -0.45
N GLY A 216 41.19 -0.04 0.63
CA GLY A 216 40.66 0.01 1.99
C GLY A 216 39.59 1.08 2.18
N LEU A 217 39.85 2.32 1.76
CA LEU A 217 38.90 3.43 1.84
C LEU A 217 37.63 3.19 1.01
N ILE A 218 37.78 2.61 -0.20
CA ILE A 218 36.65 2.30 -1.07
C ILE A 218 35.78 1.19 -0.44
N LYS A 219 36.40 0.17 0.16
CA LYS A 219 35.69 -0.93 0.86
C LYS A 219 34.83 -0.39 2.00
N GLU A 220 35.36 0.51 2.83
CA GLU A 220 34.60 1.15 3.91
C GLU A 220 33.40 1.95 3.37
N TYR A 221 33.61 2.71 2.30
CA TYR A 221 32.53 3.48 1.68
C TYR A 221 31.46 2.58 1.03
N ARG A 222 31.86 1.49 0.36
CA ARG A 222 30.92 0.49 -0.17
C ARG A 222 30.08 -0.11 0.94
N GLN A 223 30.68 -0.50 2.06
CA GLN A 223 29.96 -1.07 3.20
C GLN A 223 28.93 -0.10 3.80
N LYS A 224 29.23 1.21 3.81
CA LYS A 224 28.24 2.22 4.21
C LYS A 224 27.03 2.21 3.28
N ILE A 225 27.25 2.18 1.97
CA ILE A 225 26.16 2.10 0.98
C ILE A 225 25.37 0.79 1.13
N GLU A 226 26.04 -0.34 1.36
CA GLU A 226 25.38 -1.63 1.61
C GLU A 226 24.48 -1.59 2.83
N ALA A 227 24.90 -0.91 3.91
CA ALA A 227 24.06 -0.72 5.10
C ALA A 227 22.83 0.15 4.80
N GLU A 228 22.98 1.20 3.99
CA GLU A 228 21.85 2.03 3.54
C GLU A 228 20.87 1.23 2.67
N LEU A 229 21.36 0.44 1.69
CA LEU A 229 20.53 -0.46 0.89
C LEU A 229 19.80 -1.49 1.75
N ALA A 230 20.52 -2.13 2.68
CA ALA A 230 19.95 -3.14 3.55
C ALA A 230 18.81 -2.55 4.38
N LYS A 231 19.00 -1.36 4.94
CA LYS A 231 17.96 -0.66 5.71
C LYS A 231 16.72 -0.39 4.86
N ILE A 232 16.87 0.09 3.62
CA ILE A 232 15.73 0.35 2.73
C ILE A 232 14.98 -0.96 2.41
N CYS A 233 15.71 -2.05 2.17
CA CYS A 233 15.09 -3.36 1.89
C CYS A 233 14.37 -3.92 3.12
N GLU A 234 14.99 -3.86 4.30
CA GLU A 234 14.38 -4.30 5.56
C GLU A 234 13.10 -3.51 5.87
N ASP A 235 13.13 -2.20 5.65
CA ASP A 235 12.00 -1.29 5.88
C ASP A 235 10.75 -1.66 5.05
N ILE A 236 10.88 -1.87 3.75
CA ILE A 236 9.73 -2.29 2.93
C ILE A 236 9.30 -3.73 3.23
N LEU A 237 10.23 -4.63 3.55
CA LEU A 237 9.91 -6.01 3.89
C LEU A 237 9.07 -6.08 5.17
N GLU A 238 9.38 -5.24 6.16
CA GLU A 238 8.57 -5.06 7.37
C GLU A 238 7.17 -4.55 7.02
N VAL A 239 7.05 -3.48 6.23
CA VAL A 239 5.75 -2.94 5.81
C VAL A 239 4.90 -3.98 5.06
N LEU A 240 5.53 -4.78 4.19
CA LEU A 240 4.87 -5.86 3.44
C LEU A 240 4.34 -6.95 4.37
N ASP A 241 5.18 -7.43 5.30
CA ASP A 241 4.83 -8.54 6.19
C ASP A 241 3.88 -8.14 7.32
N GLU A 242 4.01 -6.91 7.82
CA GLU A 242 3.21 -6.43 8.93
C GLU A 242 1.81 -5.99 8.51
N HIS A 243 1.69 -5.28 7.38
CA HIS A 243 0.47 -4.60 6.96
C HIS A 243 -0.09 -5.13 5.63
N LEU A 244 0.68 -5.03 4.54
CA LEU A 244 0.14 -5.10 3.19
C LEU A 244 -0.26 -6.51 2.73
N ILE A 245 0.57 -7.52 3.02
CA ILE A 245 0.26 -8.92 2.66
C ILE A 245 -0.94 -9.43 3.46
N LYS A 246 -1.11 -8.96 4.70
CA LYS A 246 -2.23 -9.35 5.56
C LYS A 246 -3.55 -8.70 5.13
N SER A 247 -3.51 -7.47 4.62
CA SER A 247 -4.70 -6.74 4.16
C SER A 247 -5.11 -7.05 2.72
N ALA A 248 -4.24 -7.69 1.92
CA ALA A 248 -4.47 -8.04 0.53
C ALA A 248 -5.62 -9.04 0.31
N GLN A 249 -6.67 -8.64 -0.41
CA GLN A 249 -7.84 -9.48 -0.67
C GLN A 249 -7.83 -10.03 -2.10
N SER A 250 -7.56 -9.16 -3.07
CA SER A 250 -7.55 -9.49 -4.51
C SER A 250 -6.32 -10.29 -4.95
N GLY A 251 -6.46 -11.13 -5.99
CA GLY A 251 -5.33 -11.84 -6.60
C GLY A 251 -4.23 -10.89 -7.08
N GLU A 252 -4.61 -9.77 -7.71
CA GLU A 252 -3.67 -8.72 -8.14
C GLU A 252 -2.84 -8.15 -6.99
N SER A 253 -3.48 -7.79 -5.86
CA SER A 253 -2.77 -7.24 -4.70
C SER A 253 -1.78 -8.24 -4.09
N LYS A 254 -2.20 -9.51 -3.95
CA LYS A 254 -1.35 -10.58 -3.43
C LYS A 254 -0.13 -10.81 -4.32
N VAL A 255 -0.34 -10.92 -5.63
CA VAL A 255 0.76 -11.10 -6.59
C VAL A 255 1.70 -9.90 -6.55
N PHE A 256 1.16 -8.68 -6.50
CA PHE A 256 1.95 -7.46 -6.43
C PHE A 256 2.87 -7.43 -5.20
N TYR A 257 2.32 -7.67 -4.01
CA TYR A 257 3.09 -7.63 -2.77
C TYR A 257 4.09 -8.78 -2.65
N HIS A 258 3.73 -10.00 -3.06
CA HIS A 258 4.68 -11.11 -3.06
C HIS A 258 5.79 -10.92 -4.10
N LYS A 259 5.48 -10.37 -5.28
CA LYS A 259 6.49 -9.96 -6.27
C LYS A 259 7.44 -8.93 -5.67
N MET A 260 6.91 -7.90 -5.03
CA MET A 260 7.70 -6.85 -4.37
C MET A 260 8.60 -7.44 -3.28
N LYS A 261 8.07 -8.33 -2.43
CA LYS A 261 8.86 -9.08 -1.44
C LYS A 261 10.01 -9.86 -2.07
N GLY A 262 9.75 -10.54 -3.20
CA GLY A 262 10.76 -11.23 -3.99
C GLY A 262 11.85 -10.29 -4.50
N ASP A 263 11.47 -9.13 -5.03
CA ASP A 263 12.37 -8.09 -5.54
C ASP A 263 13.31 -7.55 -4.45
N TYR A 264 12.81 -7.21 -3.26
CA TYR A 264 13.65 -6.68 -2.18
C TYR A 264 14.56 -7.74 -1.55
N HIS A 265 14.12 -8.99 -1.46
CA HIS A 265 15.02 -10.09 -1.08
C HIS A 265 16.09 -10.37 -2.15
N ARG A 266 15.75 -10.21 -3.43
CA ARG A 266 16.72 -10.28 -4.54
C ARG A 266 17.78 -9.18 -4.40
N TYR A 267 17.38 -7.93 -4.14
CA TYR A 267 18.31 -6.83 -3.90
C TYR A 267 19.26 -7.11 -2.73
N LEU A 268 18.75 -7.67 -1.62
CA LEU A 268 19.60 -8.11 -0.52
C LEU A 268 20.60 -9.21 -0.93
N ALA A 269 20.20 -10.13 -1.81
CA ALA A 269 21.07 -11.20 -2.29
C ALA A 269 22.16 -10.73 -3.25
N GLU A 270 22.01 -9.56 -3.91
CA GLU A 270 22.99 -9.02 -4.86
C GLU A 270 24.33 -8.67 -4.19
N PHE A 271 24.29 -8.10 -2.98
CA PHE A 271 25.49 -7.63 -2.27
C PHE A 271 25.82 -8.43 -1.01
N ALA A 272 24.91 -9.26 -0.51
CA ALA A 272 25.18 -10.13 0.63
C ALA A 272 26.25 -11.20 0.31
N LEU A 273 26.93 -11.67 1.34
CA LEU A 273 27.97 -12.72 1.26
C LEU A 273 27.63 -13.90 2.17
N GLY A 274 28.15 -15.08 1.81
CA GLY A 274 28.03 -16.30 2.62
C GLY A 274 26.58 -16.69 2.92
N ASP A 275 26.30 -17.06 4.17
CA ASP A 275 24.98 -17.54 4.60
C ASP A 275 23.87 -16.49 4.43
N LYS A 276 24.19 -15.20 4.61
CA LYS A 276 23.21 -14.12 4.42
C LYS A 276 22.70 -14.08 2.98
N ARG A 277 23.59 -14.26 1.99
CA ARG A 277 23.20 -14.33 0.58
C ARG A 277 22.26 -15.49 0.31
N LYS A 278 22.58 -16.67 0.86
CA LYS A 278 21.76 -17.87 0.68
C LYS A 278 20.36 -17.67 1.28
N ILE A 279 20.27 -17.15 2.49
CA ILE A 279 18.99 -16.88 3.15
C ILE A 279 18.15 -15.87 2.34
N SER A 280 18.76 -14.78 1.86
CA SER A 280 18.05 -13.79 1.03
C SER A 280 17.58 -14.38 -0.30
N ALA A 281 18.42 -15.20 -0.96
CA ALA A 281 18.05 -15.88 -2.20
C ALA A 281 16.90 -16.89 -1.99
N ASP A 282 16.95 -17.68 -0.92
CA ASP A 282 15.90 -18.65 -0.60
C ASP A 282 14.56 -17.95 -0.32
N LYS A 283 14.56 -16.84 0.43
CA LYS A 283 13.38 -16.02 0.68
C LYS A 283 12.83 -15.35 -0.58
N SER A 284 13.71 -14.88 -1.46
CA SER A 284 13.31 -14.32 -2.76
C SER A 284 12.62 -15.37 -3.63
N LEU A 285 13.20 -16.58 -3.71
CA LEU A 285 12.64 -17.72 -4.43
C LEU A 285 11.26 -18.13 -3.89
N GLU A 286 11.11 -18.18 -2.56
CA GLU A 286 9.84 -18.49 -1.90
C GLU A 286 8.76 -17.46 -2.26
N ALA A 287 9.09 -16.16 -2.16
CA ALA A 287 8.16 -15.08 -2.48
C ALA A 287 7.73 -15.08 -3.96
N TYR A 288 8.66 -15.26 -4.89
CA TYR A 288 8.31 -15.34 -6.31
C TYR A 288 7.48 -16.59 -6.66
N LYS A 289 7.73 -17.73 -6.00
CA LYS A 289 6.91 -18.93 -6.17
C LYS A 289 5.48 -18.71 -5.68
N ALA A 290 5.32 -18.13 -4.49
CA ALA A 290 4.01 -17.77 -3.94
C ALA A 290 3.25 -16.81 -4.87
N ALA A 291 3.94 -15.78 -5.39
CA ALA A 291 3.36 -14.88 -6.39
C ALA A 291 2.94 -15.60 -7.67
N THR A 292 3.74 -16.56 -8.15
CA THR A 292 3.48 -17.29 -9.40
C THR A 292 2.28 -18.22 -9.28
N GLU A 293 2.10 -18.86 -8.13
CA GLU A 293 0.95 -19.73 -7.86
C GLU A 293 -0.38 -18.94 -7.91
N VAL A 294 -0.42 -17.79 -7.23
CA VAL A 294 -1.59 -16.90 -7.26
C VAL A 294 -1.80 -16.34 -8.67
N ALA A 295 -0.74 -15.86 -9.34
CA ALA A 295 -0.83 -15.27 -10.67
C ALA A 295 -1.32 -16.25 -11.73
N THR A 296 -0.96 -17.53 -11.62
CA THR A 296 -1.41 -18.56 -12.58
C THR A 296 -2.90 -18.84 -12.46
N THR A 297 -3.46 -18.67 -11.27
CA THR A 297 -4.87 -18.94 -10.97
C THR A 297 -5.75 -17.72 -11.23
N ASP A 298 -5.29 -16.54 -10.82
CA ASP A 298 -6.13 -15.34 -10.73
C ASP A 298 -5.91 -14.33 -11.87
N LEU A 299 -4.79 -14.41 -12.60
CA LEU A 299 -4.41 -13.42 -13.61
C LEU A 299 -4.21 -14.06 -15.00
N ALA A 300 -4.71 -13.39 -16.04
CA ALA A 300 -4.48 -13.81 -17.43
C ALA A 300 -2.98 -13.79 -17.79
N PRO A 301 -2.49 -14.64 -18.71
CA PRO A 301 -1.09 -14.63 -19.17
C PRO A 301 -0.60 -13.27 -19.70
N THR A 302 -1.51 -12.48 -20.27
CA THR A 302 -1.26 -11.12 -20.76
C THR A 302 -1.28 -10.06 -19.67
N HIS A 303 -1.71 -10.38 -18.45
CA HIS A 303 -1.85 -9.40 -17.38
C HIS A 303 -0.47 -8.80 -17.02
N PRO A 304 -0.30 -7.46 -17.00
CA PRO A 304 1.02 -6.87 -16.84
C PRO A 304 1.72 -7.21 -15.51
N ILE A 305 0.99 -7.31 -14.40
CA ILE A 305 1.56 -7.78 -13.12
C ILE A 305 2.15 -9.20 -13.24
N ARG A 306 1.48 -10.12 -13.96
CA ARG A 306 1.95 -11.50 -14.17
C ARG A 306 3.16 -11.53 -15.10
N LEU A 307 3.15 -10.74 -16.17
CA LEU A 307 4.31 -10.58 -17.07
C LEU A 307 5.51 -9.98 -16.33
N GLY A 308 5.29 -8.94 -15.52
CA GLY A 308 6.33 -8.31 -14.71
C GLY A 308 6.89 -9.23 -13.62
N LEU A 309 6.07 -10.10 -13.04
CA LEU A 309 6.53 -11.17 -12.16
C LEU A 309 7.45 -12.14 -12.90
N ALA A 310 7.05 -12.64 -14.06
CA ALA A 310 7.86 -13.57 -14.86
C ALA A 310 9.19 -12.93 -15.28
N LEU A 311 9.17 -11.66 -15.67
CA LEU A 311 10.36 -10.88 -15.99
C LEU A 311 11.33 -10.85 -14.80
N ASN A 312 10.88 -10.42 -13.62
CA ASN A 312 11.77 -10.30 -12.46
C ASN A 312 12.24 -11.66 -11.95
N PHE A 313 11.39 -12.69 -12.03
CA PHE A 313 11.76 -14.03 -11.61
C PHE A 313 12.76 -14.69 -12.57
N SER A 314 12.67 -14.43 -13.88
CA SER A 314 13.68 -14.89 -14.84
C SER A 314 15.04 -14.23 -14.59
N VAL A 315 15.06 -12.92 -14.32
CA VAL A 315 16.29 -12.19 -13.93
C VAL A 315 16.88 -12.78 -12.64
N PHE A 316 16.04 -13.12 -11.66
CA PHE A 316 16.49 -13.78 -10.44
C PHE A 316 17.17 -15.13 -10.71
N TYR A 317 16.58 -15.99 -11.55
CA TYR A 317 17.20 -17.26 -11.94
C TYR A 317 18.55 -17.05 -12.64
N TYR A 318 18.65 -16.03 -13.49
CA TYR A 318 19.87 -15.71 -14.22
C TYR A 318 20.96 -15.14 -13.31
N GLU A 319 20.68 -14.03 -12.64
CA GLU A 319 21.69 -13.22 -11.94
C GLU A 319 21.99 -13.72 -10.52
N ILE A 320 21.01 -14.31 -9.81
CA ILE A 320 21.19 -14.71 -8.40
C ILE A 320 21.48 -16.20 -8.27
N LEU A 321 20.68 -17.05 -8.92
CA LEU A 321 20.81 -18.50 -8.85
C LEU A 321 21.76 -19.08 -9.89
N ASN A 322 22.29 -18.26 -10.80
CA ASN A 322 23.21 -18.69 -11.85
C ASN A 322 22.67 -19.90 -12.64
N SER A 323 21.38 -19.86 -12.96
CA SER A 323 20.61 -20.92 -13.63
C SER A 323 20.02 -20.39 -14.95
N PRO A 324 20.87 -20.11 -15.96
CA PRO A 324 20.46 -19.44 -17.20
C PRO A 324 19.41 -20.24 -17.98
N ASP A 325 19.51 -21.58 -18.03
CA ASP A 325 18.52 -22.44 -18.67
C ASP A 325 17.10 -22.22 -18.11
N GLN A 326 16.98 -22.14 -16.78
CA GLN A 326 15.71 -21.92 -16.10
C GLN A 326 15.19 -20.51 -16.35
N ALA A 327 16.07 -19.51 -16.36
CA ALA A 327 15.71 -18.12 -16.67
C ALA A 327 15.14 -17.99 -18.09
N CYS A 328 15.86 -18.54 -19.07
CA CYS A 328 15.44 -18.53 -20.48
C CYS A 328 14.14 -19.31 -20.69
N HIS A 329 13.99 -20.47 -20.05
CA HIS A 329 12.75 -21.24 -20.12
C HIS A 329 11.55 -20.45 -19.58
N LEU A 330 11.69 -19.85 -18.39
CA LEU A 330 10.62 -19.07 -17.76
C LEU A 330 10.24 -17.84 -18.60
N ALA A 331 11.23 -17.07 -19.07
CA ALA A 331 11.01 -15.88 -19.87
C ALA A 331 10.35 -16.23 -21.22
N LYS A 332 10.81 -17.30 -21.88
CA LYS A 332 10.24 -17.77 -23.14
C LYS A 332 8.80 -18.27 -22.96
N GLN A 333 8.54 -19.07 -21.93
CA GLN A 333 7.20 -19.56 -21.64
C GLN A 333 6.22 -18.40 -21.41
N ALA A 334 6.58 -17.43 -20.57
CA ALA A 334 5.72 -16.28 -20.31
C ALA A 334 5.45 -15.44 -21.58
N PHE A 335 6.46 -15.31 -22.45
CA PHE A 335 6.32 -14.61 -23.72
C PHE A 335 5.39 -15.35 -24.70
N ASP A 336 5.58 -16.67 -24.85
CA ASP A 336 4.78 -17.52 -25.75
C ASP A 336 3.31 -17.60 -25.27
N ASP A 337 3.09 -17.76 -23.96
CA ASP A 337 1.76 -17.78 -23.34
C ASP A 337 1.03 -16.43 -23.55
N ALA A 338 1.73 -15.30 -23.41
CA ALA A 338 1.14 -13.98 -23.64
C ALA A 338 0.84 -13.71 -25.12
N ILE A 339 1.69 -14.18 -26.05
CA ILE A 339 1.43 -14.06 -27.50
C ILE A 339 0.13 -14.77 -27.88
N ALA A 340 -0.14 -15.94 -27.30
CA ALA A 340 -1.31 -16.75 -27.66
C ALA A 340 -2.65 -16.03 -27.39
N GLU A 341 -2.66 -15.08 -26.45
CA GLU A 341 -3.87 -14.35 -26.03
C GLU A 341 -3.79 -12.84 -26.33
N LEU A 342 -2.72 -12.37 -26.98
CA LEU A 342 -2.45 -10.94 -27.18
C LEU A 342 -3.53 -10.22 -28.01
N ASP A 343 -4.09 -10.92 -29.00
CA ASP A 343 -5.12 -10.39 -29.89
C ASP A 343 -6.47 -10.12 -29.19
N THR A 344 -6.62 -10.56 -27.93
CA THR A 344 -7.85 -10.38 -27.14
C THR A 344 -7.85 -9.10 -26.30
N LEU A 345 -6.72 -8.39 -26.23
CA LEU A 345 -6.56 -7.21 -25.38
C LEU A 345 -7.22 -5.95 -25.95
N SER A 346 -7.63 -5.06 -25.05
CA SER A 346 -7.97 -3.67 -25.39
C SER A 346 -6.70 -2.88 -25.78
N GLU A 347 -6.86 -1.75 -26.48
CA GLU A 347 -5.72 -0.93 -26.91
C GLU A 347 -4.84 -0.45 -25.73
N GLU A 348 -5.46 -0.15 -24.59
CA GLU A 348 -4.76 0.30 -23.38
C GLU A 348 -3.93 -0.83 -22.77
N SER A 349 -4.56 -1.97 -22.48
CA SER A 349 -3.87 -3.14 -21.92
C SER A 349 -2.82 -3.71 -22.87
N TYR A 350 -3.01 -3.56 -24.19
CA TYR A 350 -2.03 -3.97 -25.20
C TYR A 350 -0.72 -3.21 -25.08
N LYS A 351 -0.75 -1.88 -24.85
CA LYS A 351 0.46 -1.06 -24.72
C LYS A 351 1.29 -1.50 -23.51
N ASP A 352 0.65 -1.68 -22.37
CA ASP A 352 1.32 -2.08 -21.12
C ASP A 352 1.91 -3.49 -21.22
N SER A 353 1.14 -4.44 -21.76
CA SER A 353 1.59 -5.84 -21.89
C SER A 353 2.74 -5.97 -22.89
N THR A 354 2.65 -5.30 -24.04
CA THR A 354 3.69 -5.37 -25.08
C THR A 354 5.00 -4.71 -24.66
N LEU A 355 4.95 -3.66 -23.82
CA LEU A 355 6.15 -3.07 -23.24
C LEU A 355 6.93 -4.09 -22.40
N ILE A 356 6.25 -4.88 -21.57
CA ILE A 356 6.90 -5.90 -20.72
C ILE A 356 7.37 -7.09 -21.56
N MET A 357 6.57 -7.52 -22.54
CA MET A 357 6.97 -8.58 -23.47
C MET A 357 8.23 -8.21 -24.25
N GLN A 358 8.36 -6.93 -24.64
CA GLN A 358 9.57 -6.42 -25.29
C GLN A 358 10.80 -6.60 -24.39
N LEU A 359 10.66 -6.31 -23.10
CA LEU A 359 11.74 -6.47 -22.12
C LEU A 359 12.12 -7.95 -21.90
N LEU A 360 11.15 -8.87 -21.87
CA LEU A 360 11.41 -10.31 -21.85
C LEU A 360 12.21 -10.75 -23.09
N ARG A 361 11.84 -10.25 -24.28
CA ARG A 361 12.55 -10.55 -25.54
C ARG A 361 13.98 -10.01 -25.53
N ASP A 362 14.17 -8.80 -25.00
CA ASP A 362 15.50 -8.18 -24.92
C ASP A 362 16.42 -8.99 -24.00
N ASN A 363 15.92 -9.43 -22.83
CA ASN A 363 16.65 -10.32 -21.93
C ASN A 363 17.01 -11.66 -22.60
N LEU A 364 16.04 -12.32 -23.26
CA LEU A 364 16.29 -13.57 -23.99
C LEU A 364 17.38 -13.40 -25.07
N THR A 365 17.36 -12.28 -25.79
CA THR A 365 18.36 -12.00 -26.83
C THR A 365 19.75 -11.83 -26.21
N LEU A 366 19.85 -11.11 -25.08
CA LEU A 366 21.11 -10.90 -24.36
C LEU A 366 21.69 -12.23 -23.82
N TRP A 367 20.84 -13.06 -23.22
CA TRP A 367 21.28 -14.31 -22.59
C TRP A 367 21.63 -15.39 -23.60
N THR A 368 20.97 -15.43 -24.76
CA THR A 368 21.28 -16.42 -25.82
C THR A 368 22.42 -16.00 -26.74
N SER A 369 22.69 -14.70 -26.89
CA SER A 369 23.84 -14.21 -27.66
C SER A 369 25.18 -14.41 -26.94
N SER A 370 25.18 -14.39 -25.61
CA SER A 370 26.38 -14.65 -24.80
C SER A 370 26.80 -16.13 -24.78
N GLU A 371 25.88 -17.06 -25.07
CA GLU A 371 26.18 -18.49 -25.22
C GLU A 371 26.73 -18.87 -26.62
N ALA A 372 26.58 -17.99 -27.61
CA ALA A 372 26.98 -18.25 -29.00
C ALA A 372 28.47 -17.97 -29.31
N GLU A 373 29.22 -17.41 -28.36
CA GLU A 373 30.68 -17.24 -28.48
C GLU A 373 31.39 -18.51 -27.95
N PRO A 374 32.06 -19.31 -28.82
CA PRO A 374 32.76 -20.50 -28.39
C PRO A 374 34.01 -20.12 -27.56
N SER A 375 34.17 -20.81 -26.44
CA SER A 375 35.29 -20.72 -25.50
C SER A 375 36.65 -20.46 -26.17
N GLY A 376 37.16 -19.24 -26.03
CA GLY A 376 38.43 -18.83 -26.61
C GLY A 376 39.03 -17.57 -25.97
N GLY A 377 39.43 -17.67 -24.70
CA GLY A 377 40.46 -16.81 -24.09
C GLY A 377 40.02 -15.45 -23.54
N GLU A 378 40.47 -15.19 -22.31
CA GLU A 378 40.43 -13.93 -21.54
C GLU A 378 39.13 -13.61 -20.78
N SER A 379 39.15 -14.00 -19.51
CA SER A 379 38.24 -13.57 -18.45
C SER A 379 38.42 -12.07 -18.17
N GLY A 380 37.80 -11.22 -19.00
CA GLY A 380 37.46 -9.85 -18.65
C GLY A 380 36.07 -9.84 -18.02
N ALA A 381 35.98 -9.47 -16.74
CA ALA A 381 34.71 -9.20 -16.07
C ALA A 381 34.05 -7.98 -16.74
N ALA A 382 33.30 -8.24 -17.81
CA ALA A 382 32.36 -7.28 -18.36
C ALA A 382 31.14 -7.28 -17.44
N THR A 383 31.02 -6.24 -16.60
CA THR A 383 29.75 -5.85 -16.00
C THR A 383 28.76 -5.65 -17.14
N THR A 384 27.95 -6.68 -17.37
CA THR A 384 26.89 -6.68 -18.37
C THR A 384 25.79 -5.80 -17.81
N GLU A 385 25.68 -4.58 -18.34
CA GLU A 385 24.52 -3.72 -18.12
C GLU A 385 23.32 -4.37 -18.85
N THR A 386 22.68 -5.35 -18.20
CA THR A 386 21.28 -5.65 -18.49
C THR A 386 20.53 -4.35 -18.20
N LYS A 387 19.98 -3.68 -19.22
CA LYS A 387 19.06 -2.54 -18.99
C LYS A 387 18.05 -3.00 -17.95
N GLU A 388 17.85 -2.19 -16.90
CA GLU A 388 16.91 -2.43 -15.81
C GLU A 388 15.47 -2.54 -16.34
N ALA A 389 15.18 -3.68 -16.94
CA ALA A 389 13.92 -4.07 -17.53
C ALA A 389 12.90 -4.42 -16.44
N GLY A 390 13.35 -5.10 -15.38
CA GLY A 390 12.51 -5.49 -14.26
C GLY A 390 11.93 -4.31 -13.45
N ASP A 391 12.52 -3.13 -13.61
CA ASP A 391 12.09 -1.90 -12.95
C ASP A 391 10.96 -1.19 -13.73
N ALA A 392 10.87 -1.32 -15.06
CA ALA A 392 9.80 -0.70 -15.85
C ALA A 392 8.44 -1.42 -15.73
N ALA A 393 8.42 -2.71 -15.37
CA ALA A 393 7.20 -3.52 -15.36
C ALA A 393 6.31 -3.34 -14.12
N SER A 394 6.77 -2.66 -13.06
CA SER A 394 5.95 -2.42 -11.86
C SER A 394 4.92 -1.30 -12.02
N SER A 395 5.04 -0.47 -13.07
CA SER A 395 4.11 0.63 -13.35
C SER A 395 2.94 0.24 -14.25
N ALA A 396 2.88 -1.01 -14.71
CA ALA A 396 1.85 -1.47 -15.63
C ALA A 396 0.55 -1.88 -14.92
N ALA A 397 0.15 -1.13 -13.90
CA ALA A 397 -1.22 -1.12 -13.44
C ALA A 397 -2.00 -0.10 -14.30
N PRO A 398 -3.25 -0.40 -14.71
CA PRO A 398 -3.97 0.37 -15.71
C PRO A 398 -4.06 1.85 -15.31
N ALA A 399 -3.70 2.72 -16.24
CA ALA A 399 -3.74 4.16 -16.08
C ALA A 399 -5.19 4.66 -16.23
N GLU A 400 -6.02 4.50 -15.20
CA GLU A 400 -7.34 5.12 -15.19
C GLU A 400 -7.26 6.64 -14.89
N SER A 401 -7.43 7.41 -15.96
CA SER A 401 -8.11 8.71 -16.03
C SER A 401 -7.50 9.96 -15.37
N GLU A 402 -6.97 10.85 -16.21
CA GLU A 402 -7.20 12.29 -16.08
C GLU A 402 -7.72 12.84 -17.43
N LYS A 403 -9.05 12.95 -17.52
CA LYS A 403 -9.74 13.79 -18.50
C LYS A 403 -10.82 14.60 -17.79
N ALA A 404 -10.44 15.79 -17.33
CA ALA A 404 -11.28 16.97 -17.10
C ALA A 404 -10.29 18.10 -16.69
N ALA A 405 -10.28 19.31 -17.22
CA ALA A 405 -11.08 20.01 -18.22
C ALA A 405 -10.23 21.20 -18.75
N GLU A 406 -10.72 21.84 -19.82
CA GLU A 406 -10.28 23.15 -20.31
C GLU A 406 -10.10 24.24 -19.24
#